data_AF-M1EFB5-F1
#
_entry.id   AF-M1EFB5-F1
#
_cell.length_a   1.000
_cell.length_b   1.000
_cell.length_c   1.000
_cell.angle_alpha   90.00
_cell.angle_beta   90.00
_cell.angle_gamma   90.00
#
_symmetry.space_group_name_H-M   'P 1'
#
loop_
_entity.id
_entity.type
_entity.pdbx_description
1 polymer ?
#
loop_
_entity_poly.entity_id
_entity_poly.type
_entity_poly.pdbx_seq_one_letter_code
_entity_poly.pdbx_strand_id
1 'polypeptide(L)'
;SYTSASDKEPAVVQFCEILSAPEVSRWAGPIIDILLDYVGNVQLCSRLKEHIESFEDWAVIKEKAELPRPLAHLCRLRVRKAVGKHRIKLLDDLPLPGRLIRYLKYEI
;
A
#
# COMPACT_ATOMS: atom_id res chain seq x y z
N SER A 1 -37.61 -25.06 18.73
CA SER A 1 -37.47 -24.02 17.69
C SER A 1 -36.05 -24.04 17.20
N TYR A 2 -35.83 -24.59 16.00
CA TYR A 2 -34.49 -24.76 15.41
C TYR A 2 -33.91 -23.39 15.04
N THR A 3 -32.69 -23.12 15.50
CA THR A 3 -31.90 -21.95 15.15
C THR A 3 -31.42 -22.09 13.70
N SER A 4 -31.99 -21.29 12.80
CA SER A 4 -31.54 -21.18 11.42
C SER A 4 -30.19 -20.47 11.39
N ALA A 5 -29.11 -21.22 11.16
CA ALA A 5 -27.84 -20.65 10.73
C ALA A 5 -28.08 -20.00 9.36
N SER A 6 -28.11 -18.67 9.34
CA SER A 6 -28.26 -17.91 8.10
C SER A 6 -26.98 -18.06 7.30
N ASP A 7 -27.03 -18.87 6.24
CA ASP A 7 -26.06 -18.87 5.15
C ASP A 7 -26.02 -17.45 4.55
N LYS A 8 -25.06 -16.65 4.99
CA LYS A 8 -24.77 -15.36 4.36
C LYS A 8 -23.85 -15.63 3.19
N GLU A 9 -24.34 -15.37 1.97
CA GLU A 9 -23.50 -15.22 0.78
C GLU A 9 -22.30 -14.33 1.11
N PRO A 10 -21.10 -14.63 0.57
CA PRO A 10 -19.92 -13.83 0.81
C PRO A 10 -20.16 -12.42 0.25
N ALA A 11 -20.44 -11.46 1.15
CA ALA A 11 -20.57 -10.06 0.80
C ALA A 11 -19.26 -9.56 0.21
N VAL A 12 -19.32 -8.79 -0.89
CA VAL A 12 -18.15 -8.12 -1.47
C VAL A 12 -17.71 -7.02 -0.50
N VAL A 13 -16.79 -7.36 0.40
CA VAL A 13 -16.21 -6.42 1.35
C VAL A 13 -15.23 -5.48 0.66
N GLN A 14 -15.36 -4.19 0.92
CA GLN A 14 -14.42 -3.20 0.41
C GLN A 14 -13.17 -3.18 1.29
N PHE A 15 -12.02 -2.95 0.68
CA PHE A 15 -10.73 -2.89 1.38
C PHE A 15 -10.74 -1.94 2.59
N CYS A 16 -11.35 -0.76 2.44
CA CYS A 16 -11.44 0.21 3.54
C CYS A 16 -12.33 -0.26 4.69
N GLU A 17 -13.32 -1.12 4.45
CA GLU A 17 -14.17 -1.68 5.49
C GLU A 17 -13.39 -2.67 6.34
N ILE A 18 -12.58 -3.51 5.70
CA ILE A 18 -11.72 -4.47 6.39
C ILE A 18 -10.70 -3.73 7.27
N LEU A 19 -9.99 -2.74 6.70
CA LEU A 19 -8.96 -2.02 7.44
C LEU A 19 -9.50 -1.16 8.58
N SER A 20 -10.76 -0.72 8.49
CA SER A 20 -11.40 0.10 9.52
C SER A 20 -12.22 -0.72 10.52
N ALA A 21 -12.23 -2.06 10.39
CA ALA A 21 -12.91 -2.94 11.34
C ALA A 21 -12.17 -2.92 12.69
N PRO A 22 -12.85 -2.83 13.85
CA PRO A 22 -12.20 -2.72 15.15
C PRO A 22 -11.09 -3.76 15.40
N GLU A 23 -11.28 -4.97 14.89
CA GLU A 23 -10.38 -6.12 15.03
C GLU A 23 -9.06 -5.93 14.25
N VAL A 24 -9.07 -5.14 13.17
CA VAL A 24 -7.94 -4.92 12.25
C VAL A 24 -7.33 -3.53 12.42
N SER A 25 -8.19 -2.57 12.73
CA SER A 25 -7.95 -1.14 12.74
C SER A 25 -6.62 -0.73 13.39
N ARG A 26 -6.28 -1.29 14.56
CA ARG A 26 -5.07 -0.90 15.31
C ARG A 26 -3.75 -1.36 14.71
N TRP A 27 -3.76 -2.39 13.85
CA TRP A 27 -2.55 -2.97 13.26
C TRP A 27 -2.52 -2.88 11.73
N ALA A 28 -3.45 -2.12 11.13
CA ALA A 28 -3.51 -1.92 9.69
C ALA A 28 -2.35 -1.06 9.14
N GLY A 29 -1.68 -0.26 9.97
CA GLY A 29 -0.63 0.67 9.57
C GLY A 29 0.43 0.06 8.64
N PRO A 30 1.15 -1.00 9.04
CA PRO A 30 2.15 -1.65 8.19
C PRO A 30 1.62 -2.12 6.83
N ILE A 31 0.37 -2.58 6.76
CA ILE A 31 -0.26 -2.99 5.50
C ILE A 31 -0.47 -1.78 4.59
N ILE A 32 -1.00 -0.68 5.15
CA ILE A 32 -1.21 0.57 4.41
C ILE A 32 0.14 1.11 3.91
N ASP A 33 1.17 1.13 4.76
CA ASP A 33 2.50 1.63 4.43
C ASP A 33 3.11 0.89 3.23
N ILE A 34 3.06 -0.45 3.24
CA ILE A 34 3.52 -1.30 2.15
C ILE A 34 2.69 -1.05 0.87
N LEU A 35 1.37 -0.88 0.98
CA LEU A 35 0.54 -0.63 -0.20
C LEU A 35 0.84 0.73 -0.83
N LEU A 36 1.05 1.76 -0.01
CA LEU A 36 1.45 3.10 -0.44
C LEU A 36 2.78 3.11 -1.20
N ASP A 37 3.59 2.07 -1.04
CA ASP A 37 4.85 1.86 -1.72
C ASP A 37 4.69 1.33 -3.16
N TYR A 38 3.53 0.77 -3.51
CA TYR A 38 3.26 0.23 -4.85
C TYR A 38 2.22 1.03 -5.66
N VAL A 39 1.65 2.09 -5.09
CA VAL A 39 0.69 2.98 -5.74
C VAL A 39 1.28 4.38 -5.97
N GLY A 40 0.87 5.04 -7.06
CA GLY A 40 1.30 6.39 -7.38
C GLY A 40 0.52 7.44 -6.61
N ASN A 41 0.05 8.48 -7.30
CA ASN A 41 -0.89 9.42 -6.73
C ASN A 41 -2.24 8.73 -6.55
N VAL A 42 -2.60 8.40 -5.30
CA VAL A 42 -3.88 7.80 -4.94
C VAL A 42 -4.60 8.70 -3.94
N GLN A 43 -5.91 8.88 -4.13
CA GLN A 43 -6.77 9.52 -3.14
C GLN A 43 -7.30 8.44 -2.20
N LEU A 44 -6.89 8.49 -0.94
CA LEU A 44 -7.52 7.65 0.09
C LEU A 44 -8.95 8.13 0.35
N CYS A 45 -9.86 7.20 0.61
CA CYS A 45 -11.21 7.56 1.03
C CYS A 45 -11.19 8.24 2.41
N SER A 46 -12.21 9.05 2.71
CA SER A 46 -12.30 9.79 3.98
C SER A 46 -12.16 8.88 5.20
N ARG A 47 -12.85 7.74 5.19
CA ARG A 47 -12.79 6.75 6.28
C ARG A 47 -11.36 6.28 6.58
N LEU A 48 -10.57 5.96 5.55
CA LEU A 48 -9.20 5.51 5.73
C LEU A 48 -8.27 6.67 6.15
N LYS A 49 -8.54 7.90 5.67
CA LYS A 49 -7.82 9.11 6.10
C LYS A 49 -8.03 9.37 7.60
N GLU A 50 -9.28 9.42 8.04
CA GLU A 50 -9.64 9.59 9.46
C GLU A 50 -9.01 8.51 10.32
N HIS A 51 -9.03 7.26 9.84
CA HIS A 51 -8.42 6.15 10.53
C HIS A 51 -6.90 6.35 10.70
N ILE A 52 -6.19 6.76 9.64
CA ILE A 52 -4.76 7.04 9.72
C ILE A 52 -4.46 8.22 10.65
N GLU A 53 -5.29 9.26 10.62
CA GLU A 53 -5.13 10.46 11.46
C GLU A 53 -5.37 10.19 12.95
N SER A 54 -6.04 9.09 13.29
CA SER A 54 -6.35 8.71 14.67
C SER A 54 -5.18 8.05 15.41
N PHE A 55 -4.10 7.67 14.72
CA PHE A 55 -2.92 7.02 15.33
C PHE A 55 -1.67 7.87 15.14
N GLU A 56 -1.14 8.41 16.24
CA GLU A 56 0.07 9.24 16.24
C GLU A 56 1.29 8.50 15.66
N ASP A 57 1.40 7.18 15.94
CA ASP A 57 2.47 6.31 15.44
C ASP A 57 2.49 6.19 13.90
N TRP A 58 1.43 6.65 13.22
CA TRP A 58 1.28 6.52 11.77
C TRP A 58 1.57 7.83 11.02
N ALA A 59 2.22 8.80 11.68
CA ALA A 59 2.62 10.07 11.06
C ALA A 59 3.39 9.87 9.73
N VAL A 60 4.29 8.88 9.66
CA VAL A 60 5.05 8.56 8.43
C VAL A 60 4.13 8.05 7.31
N ILE A 61 3.09 7.29 7.65
CA ILE A 61 2.10 6.78 6.70
C ILE A 61 1.25 7.94 6.17
N LYS A 62 0.87 8.87 7.07
CA LYS A 62 0.14 10.09 6.71
C LYS A 62 0.94 10.91 5.69
N GLU A 63 2.20 11.23 6.01
CA GLU A 63 3.09 11.97 5.11
C GLU A 63 3.25 11.26 3.76
N LYS A 64 3.46 9.93 3.78
CA LYS A 64 3.57 9.12 2.57
C LYS A 64 2.28 9.15 1.73
N ALA A 65 1.11 9.24 2.35
CA ALA A 65 -0.17 9.30 1.66
C ALA A 65 -0.48 10.66 1.03
N GLU A 66 0.29 11.71 1.36
CA GLU A 66 0.08 13.05 0.82
C GLU A 66 0.40 13.13 -0.69
N LEU A 67 -0.22 14.12 -1.33
CA LEU A 67 -0.06 14.39 -2.75
C LEU A 67 0.54 15.78 -2.96
N PRO A 68 1.42 15.96 -3.96
CA PRO A 68 1.89 14.94 -4.90
C PRO A 68 2.95 14.01 -4.29
N ARG A 69 2.98 12.75 -4.74
CA ARG A 69 4.06 11.82 -4.35
C ARG A 69 5.40 12.28 -4.96
N PRO A 70 6.54 12.02 -4.28
CA PRO A 70 7.86 12.39 -4.80
C PRO A 70 8.14 11.82 -6.19
N LEU A 71 8.80 12.59 -7.05
CA LEU A 71 9.11 12.16 -8.42
C LEU A 71 9.92 10.86 -8.45
N ALA A 72 10.87 10.67 -7.54
CA ALA A 72 11.64 9.44 -7.44
C ALA A 72 10.74 8.20 -7.25
N HIS A 73 9.70 8.31 -6.43
CA HIS A 73 8.72 7.25 -6.22
C HIS A 73 7.94 6.95 -7.50
N LEU A 74 7.44 8.00 -8.17
CA LEU A 74 6.71 7.86 -9.45
C LEU A 74 7.58 7.24 -10.55
N CYS A 75 8.85 7.64 -10.64
CA CYS A 75 9.83 7.06 -11.55
C CYS A 75 10.04 5.57 -11.26
N ARG A 76 10.23 5.20 -9.99
CA ARG A 76 10.37 3.79 -9.58
C ARG A 76 9.16 2.96 -10.02
N LEU A 77 7.95 3.44 -9.79
CA LEU A 77 6.73 2.75 -10.23
C LEU A 77 6.71 2.58 -11.75
N ARG A 78 7.09 3.62 -12.50
CA ARG A 78 7.09 3.59 -13.96
C ARG A 78 8.10 2.58 -14.50
N VAL A 79 9.30 2.52 -13.91
CA VAL A 79 10.34 1.55 -14.25
C VAL A 79 9.88 0.14 -13.90
N ARG A 80 9.39 -0.10 -12.67
CA ARG A 80 8.91 -1.43 -12.25
C ARG A 80 7.74 -1.93 -13.12
N LYS A 81 6.84 -1.04 -13.55
CA LYS A 81 5.75 -1.37 -14.48
C LYS A 81 6.28 -1.79 -15.85
N ALA A 82 7.32 -1.13 -16.35
CA ALA A 82 7.93 -1.47 -17.65
C ALA A 82 8.72 -2.79 -17.60
N VAL A 83 9.43 -3.05 -16.50
CA VAL A 83 10.18 -4.29 -16.29
C VAL A 83 9.24 -5.48 -16.09
N GLY A 84 8.21 -5.30 -15.26
CA GLY A 84 7.27 -6.36 -14.89
C GLY A 84 7.83 -7.30 -13.81
N LYS A 85 6.92 -7.98 -13.10
CA LYS A 85 7.23 -8.76 -11.88
C LYS A 85 8.28 -9.86 -12.09
N HIS A 86 8.29 -10.50 -13.25
CA HIS A 86 9.18 -11.64 -13.54
C HIS A 86 10.60 -11.23 -13.93
N ARG A 87 10.81 -9.97 -14.30
CA ARG A 87 12.09 -9.48 -14.84
C ARG A 87 12.83 -8.55 -13.89
N ILE A 88 12.41 -8.46 -12.62
CA ILE A 88 13.03 -7.59 -11.61
C ILE A 88 14.53 -7.87 -11.46
N LYS A 89 14.96 -9.13 -11.61
CA LYS A 89 16.38 -9.51 -11.55
C LYS A 89 17.22 -8.83 -12.64
N LEU A 90 16.63 -8.51 -13.79
CA LEU A 90 17.30 -7.79 -14.89
C LEU A 90 17.60 -6.33 -14.56
N LEU A 91 17.11 -5.81 -13.42
CA LEU A 91 17.54 -4.50 -12.94
C LEU A 91 19.04 -4.49 -12.65
N ASP A 92 19.62 -5.62 -12.22
CA ASP A 92 21.06 -5.72 -11.94
C ASP A 92 21.94 -5.52 -13.20
N ASP A 93 21.37 -5.74 -14.38
CA ASP A 93 22.06 -5.60 -15.66
C ASP A 93 22.02 -4.17 -16.21
N LEU A 94 21.26 -3.26 -15.58
CA LEU A 94 21.17 -1.87 -16.03
C LEU A 94 22.45 -1.10 -15.65
N PRO A 95 22.90 -0.16 -16.50
CA PRO A 95 24.06 0.70 -16.22
C PRO A 95 23.67 1.83 -15.24
N LEU A 96 23.16 1.46 -14.05
CA LEU A 96 22.73 2.37 -13.01
C LEU A 96 23.60 2.17 -11.74
N PRO A 97 23.82 3.24 -10.95
CA PRO A 97 24.43 3.12 -9.63
C PRO A 97 23.73 2.07 -8.75
N GLY A 98 24.49 1.27 -8.01
CA GLY A 98 23.94 0.20 -7.16
C GLY A 98 22.89 0.68 -6.14
N ARG A 99 23.00 1.93 -5.65
CA ARG A 99 21.96 2.54 -4.79
C ARG A 99 20.62 2.70 -5.50
N LEU A 100 20.61 3.03 -6.79
CA LEU A 100 19.38 3.12 -7.59
C LEU A 100 18.81 1.74 -7.88
N ILE A 101 19.65 0.73 -8.15
CA ILE A 101 19.18 -0.66 -8.31
C ILE A 101 18.47 -1.14 -7.05
N ARG A 102 19.08 -0.95 -5.87
CA ARG A 102 18.46 -1.28 -4.58
C ARG A 102 17.15 -0.54 -4.35
N TYR A 103 17.12 0.77 -4.64
CA TYR A 103 15.90 1.58 -4.55
C TYR A 103 14.78 1.05 -5.44
N LEU A 104 15.09 0.67 -6.69
CA LEU A 104 14.13 0.10 -7.63
C LEU A 104 13.63 -1.28 -7.18
N LYS A 105 14.44 -2.04 -6.44
CA LYS A 105 14.13 -3.38 -5.95
C LYS A 105 13.44 -3.44 -4.59
N TYR A 106 13.45 -2.35 -3.81
CA TYR A 106 13.15 -2.36 -2.36
C TYR A 106 14.13 -3.21 -1.55
N GLU A 107 15.41 -3.19 -1.92
CA GLU A 107 16.48 -3.76 -1.11
C GLU A 107 17.07 -2.62 -0.25
N ILE A 108 17.18 -2.83 1.06
CA ILE A 108 17.85 -1.91 2.01
C ILE A 108 19.34 -2.27 2.04
#